data_AF-A0A7W0ID97-F1
#
_entry.id   AF-A0A7W0ID97-F1
#
_cell.length_a   1.000
_cell.length_b   1.000
_cell.length_c   1.000
_cell.angle_alpha   90.00
_cell.angle_beta   90.00
_cell.angle_gamma   90.00
#
_symmetry.space_group_name_H-M   'P 1'
#
loop_
_entity.id
_entity.type
_entity.pdbx_description
1 polymer ?
#
loop_
_entity_poly.entity_id
_entity_poly.type
_entity_poly.pdbx_seq_one_letter_code
_entity_poly.pdbx_strand_id
1 'polypeptide(L)'
;MTRRRETIETTWTIETAGIIGATGTIYTTDTNDSIDPGDSNDTHDSIDPGDSNDTGDSIETIDTTETIDTTWGSDIGGLLLAAGGGRRLGGRPKALLERRGRLLVEHAARVLREGGCTRVHVVLGAQAEAVRERAELTDCVLVENPQWEQGMGSSLRVGLASLAGTGAPAALVSLVDQPGIGPEAVARVLAAYESPATLAAAAYGGKRGHPVLFGSDHWAGIAASAAGDRGARAYLQAHKDAITLVECGDVAEPYDIDTVADLARLE
;
A
#
# COMPACT_ATOMS: atom_id res chain seq x y z
N MET A 1 -47.59 -9.87 13.14
CA MET A 1 -46.88 -10.19 11.88
C MET A 1 -45.41 -10.41 12.19
N THR A 2 -45.04 -11.65 12.49
CA THR A 2 -43.69 -12.02 12.92
C THR A 2 -42.79 -12.13 11.69
N ARG A 3 -41.88 -11.17 11.46
CA ARG A 3 -40.84 -11.30 10.44
C ARG A 3 -39.69 -12.13 11.01
N ARG A 4 -39.36 -13.24 10.33
CA ARG A 4 -38.16 -14.04 10.59
C ARG A 4 -36.92 -13.19 10.31
N ARG A 5 -35.93 -13.25 11.22
CA ARG A 5 -34.56 -12.79 10.97
C ARG A 5 -33.83 -13.91 10.23
N GLU A 6 -33.31 -13.62 9.04
CA GLU A 6 -32.40 -14.52 8.33
C GLU A 6 -30.97 -14.10 8.65
N THR A 7 -30.16 -15.05 9.10
CA THR A 7 -28.71 -14.91 9.26
C THR A 7 -28.08 -15.42 7.98
N ILE A 8 -27.28 -14.59 7.30
CA ILE A 8 -26.54 -14.99 6.10
C ILE A 8 -25.12 -15.30 6.55
N GLU A 9 -24.78 -16.59 6.63
CA GLU A 9 -23.40 -17.04 6.79
C GLU A 9 -22.72 -17.05 5.41
N THR A 10 -21.53 -16.47 5.29
CA THR A 10 -20.72 -16.58 4.08
C THR A 10 -19.29 -16.94 4.48
N THR A 11 -18.89 -18.17 4.16
CA THR A 11 -17.56 -18.71 4.41
C THR A 11 -16.72 -18.61 3.14
N TRP A 12 -15.49 -18.10 3.23
CA TRP A 12 -14.51 -18.12 2.15
C TRP A 12 -13.23 -18.82 2.60
N THR A 13 -12.57 -19.51 1.67
CA THR A 13 -11.27 -20.18 1.90
C THR A 13 -10.23 -19.54 0.98
N ILE A 14 -9.08 -19.14 1.52
CA ILE A 14 -7.95 -18.65 0.74
C ILE A 14 -6.87 -19.74 0.77
N GLU A 15 -6.62 -20.38 -0.37
CA GLU A 15 -5.47 -21.28 -0.52
C GLU A 15 -4.24 -20.47 -0.93
N THR A 16 -3.24 -20.40 -0.04
CA THR A 16 -1.89 -19.94 -0.38
C THR A 16 -0.95 -21.13 -0.26
N ALA A 17 -0.10 -21.34 -1.26
CA ALA A 17 0.81 -22.48 -1.33
C ALA A 17 1.68 -22.58 -0.06
N GLY A 18 1.44 -23.61 0.75
CA GLY A 18 2.38 -24.10 1.76
C GLY A 18 2.03 -23.88 3.25
N ILE A 19 0.91 -23.25 3.60
CA ILE A 19 0.48 -23.10 5.01
C ILE A 19 -0.96 -23.58 5.17
N ILE A 20 -1.23 -24.34 6.24
CA ILE A 20 -2.53 -24.97 6.56
C ILE A 20 -3.60 -23.88 6.68
N GLY A 21 -4.74 -24.10 6.00
CA GLY A 21 -5.77 -23.09 5.74
C GLY A 21 -6.41 -22.48 6.99
N ALA A 22 -6.67 -21.17 6.93
CA ALA A 22 -7.49 -20.46 7.89
C ALA A 22 -8.91 -20.27 7.33
N THR A 23 -9.92 -20.72 8.06
CA THR A 23 -11.33 -20.41 7.81
C THR A 23 -11.78 -19.32 8.77
N GLY A 24 -12.47 -18.30 8.25
CA GLY A 24 -13.07 -17.23 9.05
C GLY A 24 -14.55 -17.05 8.71
N THR A 25 -15.36 -16.84 9.75
CA THR A 25 -16.79 -16.50 9.65
C THR A 25 -17.01 -15.09 10.20
N ILE A 26 -17.69 -14.23 9.46
CA ILE A 26 -18.07 -12.88 9.94
C ILE A 26 -19.54 -12.90 10.31
N TYR A 27 -19.87 -12.44 11.52
CA TYR A 27 -21.24 -12.12 11.92
C TYR A 27 -21.42 -10.60 11.90
N THR A 28 -22.41 -10.10 11.16
CA THR A 28 -22.80 -8.70 11.21
C THR A 28 -23.97 -8.54 12.17
N THR A 29 -23.81 -7.77 13.26
CA THR A 29 -24.94 -7.31 14.07
C THR A 29 -25.14 -5.83 13.86
N ASP A 30 -26.30 -5.44 13.33
CA ASP A 30 -26.76 -4.05 13.34
C ASP A 30 -26.96 -3.59 14.78
N THR A 31 -26.09 -2.72 15.28
CA THR A 31 -26.35 -1.94 16.51
C THR A 31 -26.85 -0.57 16.08
N ASN A 32 -28.17 -0.37 16.21
CA ASN A 32 -28.74 0.97 16.21
C ASN A 32 -28.98 1.38 17.67
N ASP A 33 -28.32 2.45 18.05
CA ASP A 33 -28.22 3.00 19.40
C ASP A 33 -29.52 3.71 19.80
N SER A 34 -29.94 3.58 21.05
CA SER A 34 -30.96 4.43 21.69
C SER A 34 -30.80 4.35 23.21
N ILE A 35 -30.17 5.38 23.77
CA ILE A 35 -30.05 5.63 25.21
C ILE A 35 -31.34 6.29 25.71
N ASP A 36 -31.93 5.77 26.79
CA ASP A 36 -32.80 6.51 27.71
C ASP A 36 -32.55 5.97 29.15
N PRO A 37 -32.43 6.81 30.20
CA PRO A 37 -32.09 6.36 31.55
C PRO A 37 -33.35 6.22 32.42
N GLY A 38 -33.45 5.14 33.19
CA GLY A 38 -34.51 5.05 34.19
C GLY A 38 -34.60 3.72 34.95
N ASP A 39 -34.53 3.87 36.27
CA ASP A 39 -35.16 3.06 37.32
C ASP A 39 -34.59 1.69 37.75
N SER A 40 -33.96 1.75 38.92
CA SER A 40 -34.31 1.06 40.18
C SER A 40 -34.58 -0.46 40.26
N ASN A 41 -33.85 -1.03 41.23
CA ASN A 41 -34.23 -2.06 42.20
C ASN A 41 -34.21 -3.56 41.84
N ASP A 42 -33.58 -4.29 42.77
CA ASP A 42 -34.00 -5.57 43.38
C ASP A 42 -34.20 -6.77 42.44
N THR A 43 -33.70 -7.98 42.68
CA THR A 43 -33.55 -8.70 43.95
C THR A 43 -32.81 -10.01 43.69
N HIS A 44 -32.34 -10.62 44.78
CA HIS A 44 -31.89 -12.00 44.92
C HIS A 44 -32.71 -13.01 44.10
N ASP A 45 -32.05 -14.04 43.57
CA ASP A 45 -32.45 -15.39 43.93
C ASP A 45 -31.29 -16.40 43.84
N SER A 46 -31.25 -17.28 44.83
CA SER A 46 -30.19 -18.25 45.10
C SER A 46 -30.70 -19.64 44.75
N ILE A 47 -30.01 -20.42 43.91
CA ILE A 47 -30.15 -21.89 43.87
C ILE A 47 -28.79 -22.55 43.58
N ASP A 48 -28.34 -23.32 44.56
CA ASP A 48 -27.33 -24.40 44.57
C ASP A 48 -28.10 -25.76 44.55
N PRO A 49 -27.54 -27.00 44.45
CA PRO A 49 -26.22 -27.51 44.04
C PRO A 49 -26.27 -28.64 42.98
N GLY A 50 -25.09 -28.98 42.44
CA GLY A 50 -24.57 -30.35 42.18
C GLY A 50 -25.36 -31.37 41.34
N ASP A 51 -24.72 -31.92 40.30
CA ASP A 51 -24.25 -33.31 40.35
C ASP A 51 -23.25 -33.63 39.22
N SER A 52 -22.38 -34.57 39.54
CA SER A 52 -21.28 -35.14 38.77
C SER A 52 -21.71 -35.92 37.52
N ASN A 53 -20.93 -35.83 36.43
CA ASN A 53 -20.45 -37.02 35.74
C ASN A 53 -19.23 -36.74 34.86
N ASP A 54 -18.23 -37.56 35.14
CA ASP A 54 -16.95 -37.74 34.49
C ASP A 54 -17.12 -38.49 33.16
N THR A 55 -16.76 -37.85 32.05
CA THR A 55 -16.13 -38.54 30.92
C THR A 55 -15.03 -37.64 30.42
N GLY A 56 -13.81 -37.92 30.90
CA GLY A 56 -12.59 -37.37 30.36
C GLY A 56 -12.47 -37.61 28.86
N ASP A 57 -12.40 -36.51 28.13
CA ASP A 57 -11.61 -36.44 26.91
C ASP A 57 -10.55 -35.36 27.18
N SER A 58 -9.31 -35.80 27.36
CA SER A 58 -8.19 -34.93 27.69
C SER A 58 -7.81 -34.15 26.44
N ILE A 59 -8.43 -32.99 26.25
CA ILE A 59 -7.96 -32.01 25.28
C ILE A 59 -6.76 -31.32 25.92
N GLU A 60 -5.54 -31.72 25.52
CA GLU A 60 -4.34 -30.94 25.78
C GLU A 60 -4.60 -29.50 25.36
N THR A 61 -4.64 -28.61 26.35
CA THR A 61 -4.71 -27.17 26.11
C THR A 61 -3.35 -26.77 25.57
N ILE A 62 -3.23 -26.73 24.24
CA ILE A 62 -2.11 -26.11 23.58
C ILE A 62 -2.26 -24.60 23.82
N ASP A 63 -1.47 -24.07 24.75
CA ASP A 63 -1.26 -22.63 24.94
C ASP A 63 -0.44 -22.11 23.75
N THR A 64 -1.06 -22.02 22.58
CA THR A 64 -0.54 -21.28 21.44
C THR A 64 -0.93 -19.81 21.60
N THR A 65 -0.30 -19.14 22.56
CA THR A 65 -0.03 -17.71 22.43
C THR A 65 1.14 -17.51 21.46
N GLU A 66 1.02 -18.01 20.23
CA GLU A 66 1.75 -17.42 19.12
C GLU A 66 1.10 -16.07 18.86
N THR A 67 1.77 -15.03 19.35
CA THR A 67 1.43 -13.65 19.05
C THR A 67 1.62 -13.51 17.54
N ILE A 68 0.52 -13.61 16.78
CA ILE A 68 0.52 -13.22 15.38
C ILE A 68 0.75 -11.72 15.40
N ASP A 69 1.99 -11.32 15.15
CA ASP A 69 2.40 -9.92 15.08
C ASP A 69 1.69 -9.29 13.88
N THR A 70 0.45 -8.88 14.10
CA THR A 70 -0.45 -8.32 13.10
C THR A 70 -0.20 -6.80 13.05
N THR A 71 1.05 -6.41 12.86
CA THR A 71 1.51 -5.01 12.68
C THR A 71 1.21 -4.48 11.28
N TRP A 72 0.09 -4.90 10.68
CA TRP A 72 -0.25 -4.55 9.30
C TRP A 72 -0.79 -3.10 9.18
N GLY A 73 -0.90 -2.37 10.29
CA GLY A 73 -1.46 -1.01 10.35
C GLY A 73 -0.48 0.14 10.63
N SER A 74 0.81 -0.12 10.84
CA SER A 74 1.79 0.93 11.20
C SER A 74 2.77 1.31 10.10
N ASP A 75 2.84 0.50 9.05
CA ASP A 75 4.00 0.48 8.17
C ASP A 75 3.75 1.23 6.85
N ILE A 76 4.72 2.08 6.47
CA ILE A 76 4.62 2.93 5.29
C ILE A 76 4.79 2.07 4.03
N GLY A 77 3.77 2.08 3.18
CA GLY A 77 3.79 1.36 1.91
C GLY A 77 4.65 2.08 0.87
N GLY A 78 5.47 1.33 0.14
CA GLY A 78 6.13 1.83 -1.06
C GLY A 78 5.19 1.70 -2.26
N LEU A 79 5.08 2.73 -3.08
CA LEU A 79 4.30 2.71 -4.32
C LEU A 79 5.18 3.07 -5.51
N LEU A 80 5.48 2.07 -6.35
CA LEU A 80 6.26 2.25 -7.57
C LEU A 80 5.33 2.37 -8.78
N LEU A 81 5.37 3.51 -9.47
CA LEU A 81 4.64 3.71 -10.72
C LEU A 81 5.51 3.24 -11.90
N ALA A 82 5.16 2.10 -12.50
CA ALA A 82 5.92 1.44 -13.56
C ALA A 82 5.08 1.11 -14.82
N ALA A 83 3.90 1.72 -14.96
CA ALA A 83 2.91 1.35 -15.98
C ALA A 83 3.13 1.96 -17.38
N GLY A 84 4.11 2.85 -17.53
CA GLY A 84 4.28 3.66 -18.74
C GLY A 84 4.88 2.91 -19.93
N GLY A 85 4.29 3.07 -21.12
CA GLY A 85 4.72 2.40 -22.35
C GLY A 85 5.94 2.99 -23.08
N GLY A 86 6.65 3.96 -22.49
CA GLY A 86 7.90 4.47 -23.07
C GLY A 86 7.78 4.96 -24.53
N ARG A 87 6.74 5.75 -24.85
CA ARG A 87 6.45 6.20 -26.24
C ARG A 87 7.65 6.82 -26.95
N ARG A 88 8.43 7.63 -26.22
CA ARG A 88 9.65 8.30 -26.72
C ARG A 88 10.87 7.37 -26.86
N LEU A 89 10.77 6.14 -26.36
CA LEU A 89 11.74 5.06 -26.49
C LEU A 89 11.30 4.00 -27.51
N GLY A 90 10.45 4.38 -28.47
CA GLY A 90 9.94 3.46 -29.49
C GLY A 90 8.94 2.43 -28.96
N GLY A 91 8.26 2.73 -27.85
CA GLY A 91 7.28 1.82 -27.24
C GLY A 91 7.89 0.77 -26.31
N ARG A 92 9.18 0.91 -25.95
CA ARG A 92 9.85 0.08 -24.95
C ARG A 92 9.49 0.57 -23.54
N PRO A 93 8.77 -0.22 -22.71
CA PRO A 93 8.44 0.18 -21.35
C PRO A 93 9.70 0.38 -20.53
N LYS A 94 9.74 1.49 -19.78
CA LYS A 94 10.91 1.86 -18.97
C LYS A 94 11.20 0.81 -17.88
N ALA A 95 10.16 0.14 -17.38
CA ALA A 95 10.27 -0.98 -16.45
C ALA A 95 11.21 -2.10 -16.93
N LEU A 96 11.27 -2.34 -18.25
CA LEU A 96 12.07 -3.39 -18.89
C LEU A 96 13.43 -2.91 -19.42
N LEU A 97 13.83 -1.66 -19.12
CA LEU A 97 15.19 -1.20 -19.35
C LEU A 97 16.11 -1.80 -18.30
N GLU A 98 17.37 -2.01 -18.67
CA GLU A 98 18.37 -2.58 -17.78
C GLU A 98 19.36 -1.50 -17.34
N ARG A 99 19.73 -1.55 -16.07
CA ARG A 99 20.83 -0.79 -15.48
C ARG A 99 21.73 -1.75 -14.75
N ARG A 100 23.00 -1.84 -15.17
CA ARG A 100 24.00 -2.74 -14.57
C ARG A 100 23.51 -4.19 -14.44
N GLY A 101 22.83 -4.68 -15.49
CA GLY A 101 22.33 -6.07 -15.57
C GLY A 101 21.06 -6.37 -14.79
N ARG A 102 20.35 -5.36 -14.25
CA ARG A 102 19.04 -5.53 -13.60
C ARG A 102 17.99 -4.63 -14.21
N LEU A 103 16.73 -5.05 -14.20
CA LEU A 103 15.64 -4.24 -14.74
C LEU A 103 15.40 -3.01 -13.86
N LEU A 104 15.01 -1.88 -14.46
CA LEU A 104 14.73 -0.65 -13.73
C LEU A 104 13.61 -0.83 -12.70
N VAL A 105 12.63 -1.66 -13.00
CA VAL A 105 11.55 -1.98 -12.05
C VAL A 105 12.06 -2.71 -10.81
N GLU A 106 13.00 -3.63 -10.96
CA GLU A 106 13.64 -4.35 -9.85
C GLU A 106 14.51 -3.40 -9.04
N HIS A 107 15.27 -2.55 -9.73
CA HIS A 107 16.11 -1.55 -9.08
C HIS A 107 15.28 -0.59 -8.22
N ALA A 108 14.21 -0.02 -8.77
CA ALA A 108 13.37 0.93 -8.05
C ALA A 108 12.59 0.27 -6.91
N ALA A 109 12.09 -0.96 -7.10
CA ALA A 109 11.42 -1.71 -6.03
C ALA A 109 12.39 -2.02 -4.87
N ARG A 110 13.63 -2.41 -5.19
CA ARG A 110 14.67 -2.62 -4.18
C ARG A 110 15.02 -1.32 -3.45
N VAL A 111 15.14 -0.20 -4.16
CA VAL A 111 15.41 1.12 -3.56
C VAL A 111 14.35 1.50 -2.53
N LEU A 112 13.07 1.28 -2.83
CA LEU A 112 11.98 1.53 -1.87
C LEU A 112 12.11 0.67 -0.61
N ARG A 113 12.39 -0.63 -0.77
CA ARG A 113 12.60 -1.55 0.36
C ARG A 113 13.82 -1.17 1.20
N GLU A 114 14.97 -0.99 0.57
CA GLU A 114 16.22 -0.62 1.25
C GLU A 114 16.11 0.76 1.93
N GLY A 115 15.22 1.63 1.43
CA GLY A 115 14.91 2.91 2.04
C GLY A 115 13.90 2.86 3.19
N GLY A 116 13.37 1.69 3.53
CA GLY A 116 12.51 1.49 4.71
C GLY A 116 11.02 1.28 4.42
N CYS A 117 10.60 1.13 3.17
CA CYS A 117 9.21 0.71 2.89
C CYS A 117 9.04 -0.80 3.13
N THR A 118 8.13 -1.19 4.03
CA THR A 118 7.95 -2.61 4.41
C THR A 118 7.35 -3.45 3.30
N ARG A 119 6.36 -2.90 2.56
CA ARG A 119 5.71 -3.57 1.43
C ARG A 119 5.66 -2.64 0.23
N VAL A 120 6.09 -3.14 -0.92
CA VAL A 120 6.16 -2.36 -2.16
C VAL A 120 5.07 -2.82 -3.14
N HIS A 121 4.21 -1.89 -3.51
CA HIS A 121 3.19 -2.05 -4.53
C HIS A 121 3.74 -1.52 -5.86
N VAL A 122 3.80 -2.37 -6.88
CA VAL A 122 4.33 -2.03 -8.20
C VAL A 122 3.17 -1.97 -9.19
N VAL A 123 2.88 -0.77 -9.69
CA VAL A 123 1.82 -0.57 -10.68
C VAL A 123 2.35 -0.85 -12.08
N LEU A 124 1.84 -1.90 -12.71
CA LEU A 124 2.16 -2.34 -14.06
C LEU A 124 1.09 -1.88 -15.05
N GLY A 125 1.47 -1.78 -16.33
CA GLY A 125 0.57 -1.34 -17.40
C GLY A 125 1.05 -1.86 -18.74
N ALA A 126 1.69 -1.00 -19.52
CA ALA A 126 2.24 -1.38 -20.81
C ALA A 126 3.18 -2.61 -20.69
N GLN A 127 2.87 -3.67 -21.42
CA GLN A 127 3.56 -4.97 -21.38
C GLN A 127 3.70 -5.55 -19.95
N ALA A 128 2.67 -5.40 -19.11
CA ALA A 128 2.66 -5.95 -17.74
C ALA A 128 3.05 -7.43 -17.67
N GLU A 129 2.61 -8.23 -18.64
CA GLU A 129 2.95 -9.66 -18.70
C GLU A 129 4.45 -9.91 -18.89
N ALA A 130 5.09 -9.16 -19.80
CA ALA A 130 6.53 -9.26 -20.00
C ALA A 130 7.31 -8.79 -18.76
N VAL A 131 6.77 -7.85 -17.98
CA VAL A 131 7.36 -7.45 -16.69
C VAL A 131 7.24 -8.59 -15.67
N ARG A 132 6.08 -9.26 -15.57
CA ARG A 132 5.91 -10.41 -14.66
C ARG A 132 6.86 -11.56 -14.98
N GLU A 133 7.01 -11.86 -16.26
CA GLU A 133 7.82 -12.98 -16.71
C GLU A 133 9.31 -12.73 -16.46
N ARG A 134 9.77 -11.49 -16.64
CA ARG A 134 11.20 -11.16 -16.65
C ARG A 134 11.73 -10.55 -15.36
N ALA A 135 10.88 -9.93 -14.55
CA ALA A 135 11.32 -9.20 -13.36
C ALA A 135 11.20 -10.03 -12.08
N GLU A 136 12.25 -10.03 -11.27
CA GLU A 136 12.28 -10.62 -9.94
C GLU A 136 11.57 -9.69 -8.93
N LEU A 137 10.23 -9.77 -8.89
CA LEU A 137 9.37 -8.95 -8.02
C LEU A 137 8.56 -9.78 -7.02
N THR A 138 9.04 -10.97 -6.64
CA THR A 138 8.32 -11.94 -5.77
C THR A 138 7.91 -11.37 -4.42
N ASP A 139 8.68 -10.40 -3.89
CA ASP A 139 8.41 -9.76 -2.60
C ASP A 139 7.55 -8.50 -2.72
N CYS A 140 7.02 -8.21 -3.91
CA CYS A 140 6.20 -7.04 -4.21
C CYS A 140 4.74 -7.43 -4.44
N VAL A 141 3.82 -6.49 -4.19
CA VAL A 141 2.43 -6.59 -4.65
C VAL A 141 2.35 -6.02 -6.06
N LEU A 142 2.04 -6.86 -7.04
CA LEU A 142 1.86 -6.40 -8.41
C LEU A 142 0.43 -5.92 -8.62
N VAL A 143 0.28 -4.70 -9.13
CA VAL A 143 -1.02 -4.07 -9.35
C VAL A 143 -1.17 -3.73 -10.82
N GLU A 144 -2.22 -4.24 -11.46
CA GLU A 144 -2.46 -3.99 -12.87
C GLU A 144 -3.29 -2.73 -13.09
N ASN A 145 -2.78 -1.83 -13.93
CA ASN A 145 -3.55 -0.72 -14.47
C ASN A 145 -3.89 -0.99 -15.95
N PRO A 146 -5.06 -1.58 -16.26
CA PRO A 146 -5.49 -1.76 -17.64
C PRO A 146 -5.72 -0.45 -18.38
N GLN A 147 -5.86 0.66 -17.64
CA GLN A 147 -6.11 2.01 -18.16
C GLN A 147 -4.85 2.88 -18.13
N TRP A 148 -3.66 2.30 -18.22
CA TRP A 148 -2.38 3.01 -18.17
C TRP A 148 -2.24 4.07 -19.27
N GLU A 149 -2.91 3.90 -20.40
CA GLU A 149 -2.92 4.86 -21.51
C GLU A 149 -3.57 6.19 -21.14
N GLN A 150 -4.42 6.23 -20.10
CA GLN A 150 -5.00 7.46 -19.57
C GLN A 150 -3.98 8.35 -18.83
N GLY A 151 -2.74 7.88 -18.68
CA GLY A 151 -1.62 8.64 -18.12
C GLY A 151 -1.36 8.35 -16.65
N MET A 152 -0.34 9.03 -16.10
CA MET A 152 0.15 8.82 -14.73
C MET A 152 -0.94 8.88 -13.65
N GLY A 153 -1.99 9.69 -13.86
CA GLY A 153 -3.11 9.80 -12.95
C GLY A 153 -3.87 8.49 -12.73
N SER A 154 -4.11 7.69 -13.77
CA SER A 154 -4.79 6.39 -13.60
C SER A 154 -3.93 5.41 -12.80
N SER A 155 -2.61 5.39 -13.05
CA SER A 155 -1.67 4.53 -12.33
C SER A 155 -1.57 4.91 -10.85
N LEU A 156 -1.55 6.21 -10.55
CA LEU A 156 -1.53 6.67 -9.16
C LEU A 156 -2.82 6.27 -8.41
N ARG A 157 -4.00 6.40 -9.03
CA ARG A 157 -5.28 5.99 -8.42
C ARG A 157 -5.29 4.50 -8.11
N VAL A 158 -4.92 3.68 -9.09
CA VAL A 158 -4.87 2.22 -8.95
C VAL A 158 -3.86 1.82 -7.86
N GLY A 159 -2.70 2.48 -7.83
CA GLY A 159 -1.69 2.29 -6.80
C GLY A 159 -2.18 2.61 -5.39
N LEU A 160 -2.74 3.80 -5.17
CA LEU A 160 -3.26 4.21 -3.87
C LEU A 160 -4.44 3.33 -3.43
N ALA A 161 -5.32 2.93 -4.35
CA ALA A 161 -6.42 2.01 -4.05
C ALA A 161 -5.92 0.65 -3.55
N SER A 162 -4.80 0.14 -4.10
CA SER A 162 -4.20 -1.11 -3.65
C SER A 162 -3.63 -1.04 -2.22
N LEU A 163 -3.27 0.16 -1.75
CA LEU A 163 -2.77 0.39 -0.39
C LEU A 163 -3.92 0.64 0.60
N ALA A 164 -5.04 1.21 0.16
CA ALA A 164 -6.19 1.55 1.02
C ALA A 164 -6.74 0.37 1.83
N GLY A 165 -6.71 -0.86 1.27
CA GLY A 165 -7.16 -2.07 1.96
C GLY A 165 -6.16 -2.70 2.93
N THR A 166 -4.95 -2.14 3.04
CA THR A 166 -3.86 -2.75 3.83
C THR A 166 -3.78 -2.21 5.25
N GLY A 167 -4.34 -1.02 5.53
CA GLY A 167 -4.14 -0.32 6.79
C GLY A 167 -2.87 0.53 6.85
N ALA A 168 -2.08 0.60 5.77
CA ALA A 168 -0.89 1.46 5.71
C ALA A 168 -1.25 2.93 6.00
N PRO A 169 -0.50 3.63 6.87
CA PRO A 169 -0.85 4.99 7.26
C PRO A 169 -0.25 6.06 6.33
N ALA A 170 0.64 5.65 5.41
CA ALA A 170 1.19 6.49 4.36
C ALA A 170 1.70 5.66 3.17
N ALA A 171 1.83 6.33 2.02
CA ALA A 171 2.38 5.80 0.78
C ALA A 171 3.58 6.65 0.33
N LEU A 172 4.75 6.04 0.17
CA LEU A 172 5.92 6.69 -0.43
C LEU A 172 5.99 6.32 -1.91
N VAL A 173 5.72 7.31 -2.76
CA VAL A 173 5.58 7.15 -4.21
C VAL A 173 6.89 7.47 -4.93
N SER A 174 7.33 6.53 -5.77
CA SER A 174 8.48 6.68 -6.66
C SER A 174 8.12 6.31 -8.10
N LEU A 175 8.92 6.78 -9.05
CA LEU A 175 8.77 6.49 -10.47
C LEU A 175 9.87 5.54 -10.95
N VAL A 176 9.52 4.62 -11.85
CA VAL A 176 10.49 3.63 -12.37
C VAL A 176 11.59 4.24 -13.24
N ASP A 177 11.38 5.46 -13.75
CA ASP A 177 12.25 6.12 -14.71
C ASP A 177 13.27 7.06 -14.10
N GLN A 178 13.41 7.03 -12.77
CA GLN A 178 14.34 7.85 -12.00
C GLN A 178 15.42 7.01 -11.29
N PRO A 179 16.33 6.36 -12.04
CA PRO A 179 17.34 5.46 -11.47
C PRO A 179 18.46 6.17 -10.69
N GLY A 180 18.49 7.51 -10.70
CA GLY A 180 19.39 8.31 -9.87
C GLY A 180 18.90 8.48 -8.42
N ILE A 181 17.69 8.02 -8.10
CA ILE A 181 17.14 8.01 -6.74
C ILE A 181 17.57 6.74 -6.03
N GLY A 182 18.31 6.90 -4.92
CA GLY A 182 18.79 5.80 -4.09
C GLY A 182 18.00 5.60 -2.79
N PRO A 183 18.31 4.54 -2.02
CA PRO A 183 17.64 4.23 -0.75
C PRO A 183 17.75 5.35 0.29
N GLU A 184 18.85 6.09 0.29
CA GLU A 184 19.07 7.19 1.23
C GLU A 184 18.06 8.34 1.04
N ALA A 185 17.73 8.69 -0.19
CA ALA A 185 16.71 9.69 -0.49
C ALA A 185 15.31 9.20 -0.08
N VAL A 186 15.03 7.90 -0.26
CA VAL A 186 13.78 7.28 0.22
C VAL A 186 13.69 7.36 1.73
N ALA A 187 14.73 6.91 2.44
CA ALA A 187 14.76 6.92 3.91
C ALA A 187 14.61 8.34 4.47
N ARG A 188 15.23 9.34 3.83
CA ARG A 188 15.14 10.74 4.27
C ARG A 188 13.73 11.31 4.14
N VAL A 189 13.03 11.01 3.05
CA VAL A 189 11.63 11.42 2.86
C VAL A 189 10.70 10.64 3.78
N LEU A 190 10.97 9.35 3.98
CA LEU A 190 10.21 8.48 4.88
C LEU A 190 10.28 8.98 6.34
N ALA A 191 11.45 9.47 6.77
CA ALA A 191 11.66 10.03 8.10
C ALA A 191 10.87 11.34 8.37
N ALA A 192 10.31 11.98 7.34
CA ALA A 192 9.43 13.14 7.51
C ALA A 192 7.99 12.76 7.87
N TYR A 193 7.67 11.46 7.94
CA TYR A 193 6.37 10.99 8.38
C TYR A 193 6.13 11.26 9.87
N GLU A 194 5.01 11.93 10.17
CA GLU A 194 4.58 12.23 11.54
C GLU A 194 3.17 11.71 11.82
N SER A 195 2.29 11.72 10.80
CA SER A 195 0.89 11.30 10.95
C SER A 195 0.24 11.01 9.59
N PRO A 196 -0.97 10.42 9.57
CA PRO A 196 -1.80 10.30 8.35
C PRO A 196 -2.03 11.60 7.56
N ALA A 197 -1.84 12.77 8.18
CA ALA A 197 -1.92 14.09 7.55
C ALA A 197 -0.58 14.60 6.99
N THR A 198 0.50 13.81 7.05
CA THR A 198 1.79 14.20 6.50
C THR A 198 1.75 14.26 4.97
N LEU A 199 2.26 15.37 4.43
CA LEU A 199 2.56 15.51 3.01
C LEU A 199 4.03 15.95 2.86
N ALA A 200 4.89 15.06 2.39
CA ALA A 200 6.32 15.34 2.25
C ALA A 200 6.84 14.97 0.87
N ALA A 201 7.87 15.65 0.40
CA ALA A 201 8.47 15.37 -0.90
C ALA A 201 9.96 15.65 -0.90
N ALA A 202 10.72 14.84 -1.64
CA ALA A 202 12.10 15.15 -1.94
C ALA A 202 12.19 16.51 -2.65
N ALA A 203 13.26 17.23 -2.39
CA ALA A 203 13.61 18.48 -3.01
C ALA A 203 15.05 18.45 -3.50
N TYR A 204 15.28 19.18 -4.58
CA TYR A 204 16.59 19.29 -5.22
C TYR A 204 16.83 20.76 -5.57
N GLY A 205 17.49 21.47 -4.65
CA GLY A 205 17.70 22.90 -4.77
C GLY A 205 16.38 23.68 -4.70
N GLY A 206 15.54 23.35 -3.72
CA GLY A 206 14.23 23.96 -3.48
C GLY A 206 13.13 23.54 -4.45
N LYS A 207 13.44 22.68 -5.43
CA LYS A 207 12.45 22.17 -6.40
C LYS A 207 11.99 20.79 -5.98
N ARG A 208 10.68 20.65 -5.76
CA ARG A 208 10.03 19.37 -5.46
C ARG A 208 10.30 18.33 -6.55
N GLY A 209 10.64 17.12 -6.15
CA GLY A 209 10.76 15.92 -6.97
C GLY A 209 10.19 14.68 -6.26
N HIS A 210 10.55 13.50 -6.74
CA HIS A 210 10.27 12.23 -6.07
C HIS A 210 11.50 11.76 -5.27
N PRO A 211 11.32 10.88 -4.27
CA PRO A 211 10.05 10.32 -3.80
C PRO A 211 9.12 11.34 -3.13
N VAL A 212 7.81 11.05 -3.15
CA VAL A 212 6.78 11.84 -2.48
C VAL A 212 6.02 10.96 -1.49
N LEU A 213 5.92 11.39 -0.24
CA LEU A 213 5.16 10.71 0.79
C LEU A 213 3.78 11.34 0.94
N PHE A 214 2.76 10.50 0.84
CA PHE A 214 1.36 10.84 1.06
C PHE A 214 0.84 10.07 2.27
N GLY A 215 0.60 10.77 3.37
CA GLY A 215 -0.21 10.24 4.47
C GLY A 215 -1.62 9.85 3.98
N SER A 216 -2.24 8.88 4.65
CA SER A 216 -3.50 8.27 4.21
C SER A 216 -4.66 9.26 4.08
N ASP A 217 -4.66 10.37 4.84
CA ASP A 217 -5.71 11.39 4.77
C ASP A 217 -5.74 12.10 3.39
N HIS A 218 -4.63 12.08 2.67
CA HIS A 218 -4.52 12.72 1.36
C HIS A 218 -5.01 11.84 0.21
N TRP A 219 -5.11 10.52 0.39
CA TRP A 219 -5.28 9.58 -0.72
C TRP A 219 -6.59 9.80 -1.49
N ALA A 220 -7.70 10.03 -0.79
CA ALA A 220 -9.00 10.28 -1.43
C ALA A 220 -8.97 11.56 -2.28
N GLY A 221 -8.39 12.64 -1.77
CA GLY A 221 -8.26 13.91 -2.49
C GLY A 221 -7.31 13.83 -3.69
N ILE A 222 -6.21 13.08 -3.55
CA ILE A 222 -5.30 12.79 -4.66
C ILE A 222 -6.04 11.98 -5.72
N ALA A 223 -6.75 10.92 -5.32
CA ALA A 223 -7.46 10.05 -6.25
C ALA A 223 -8.55 10.80 -7.03
N ALA A 224 -9.28 11.71 -6.38
CA ALA A 224 -10.31 12.52 -7.01
C ALA A 224 -9.76 13.54 -8.04
N SER A 225 -8.55 14.04 -7.83
CA SER A 225 -7.94 15.09 -8.68
C SER A 225 -6.90 14.58 -9.68
N ALA A 226 -6.41 13.35 -9.52
CA ALA A 226 -5.42 12.74 -10.39
C ALA A 226 -6.02 12.40 -11.75
N ALA A 227 -5.63 13.12 -12.81
CA ALA A 227 -6.12 12.92 -14.17
C ALA A 227 -5.04 13.17 -15.23
N GLY A 228 -5.09 12.39 -16.32
CA GLY A 228 -4.14 12.50 -17.42
C GLY A 228 -2.69 12.25 -16.97
N ASP A 229 -1.75 12.90 -17.65
CA ASP A 229 -0.32 12.83 -17.33
C ASP A 229 0.09 13.70 -16.13
N ARG A 230 -0.86 14.39 -15.47
CA ARG A 230 -0.54 15.31 -14.36
C ARG A 230 -0.29 14.58 -13.03
N GLY A 231 -0.75 13.34 -12.87
CA GLY A 231 -0.62 12.61 -11.60
C GLY A 231 -1.17 13.42 -10.41
N ALA A 232 -0.43 13.45 -9.30
CA ALA A 232 -0.77 14.24 -8.10
C ALA A 232 -0.52 15.75 -8.24
N ARG A 233 -0.02 16.26 -9.38
CA ARG A 233 0.48 17.65 -9.49
C ARG A 233 -0.56 18.69 -9.10
N ALA A 234 -1.83 18.51 -9.49
CA ALA A 234 -2.91 19.44 -9.15
C ALA A 234 -3.17 19.46 -7.63
N TYR A 235 -3.25 18.30 -7.00
CA TYR A 235 -3.40 18.15 -5.56
C TYR A 235 -2.26 18.82 -4.78
N LEU A 236 -1.02 18.48 -5.15
CA LEU A 236 0.19 19.04 -4.55
C LEU A 236 0.28 20.56 -4.72
N GLN A 237 -0.20 21.11 -5.84
CA GLN A 237 -0.22 22.55 -6.06
C GLN A 237 -1.23 23.25 -5.13
N ALA A 238 -2.39 22.63 -4.92
CA ALA A 238 -3.42 23.15 -4.02
C ALA A 238 -3.01 23.08 -2.53
N HIS A 239 -2.17 22.11 -2.17
CA HIS A 239 -1.69 21.88 -0.79
C HIS A 239 -0.22 22.28 -0.59
N LYS A 240 0.32 23.15 -1.46
CA LYS A 240 1.76 23.47 -1.49
C LYS A 240 2.32 23.94 -0.14
N ASP A 241 1.51 24.63 0.66
CA ASP A 241 1.93 25.21 1.95
C ASP A 241 1.96 24.16 3.07
N ALA A 242 1.34 22.99 2.85
CA ALA A 242 1.39 21.83 3.74
C ALA A 242 2.50 20.84 3.35
N ILE A 243 3.22 21.06 2.24
CA ILE A 243 4.28 20.15 1.78
C ILE A 243 5.56 20.43 2.56
N THR A 244 6.03 19.43 3.31
CA THR A 244 7.41 19.41 3.82
C THR A 244 8.37 19.04 2.70
N LEU A 245 9.23 19.99 2.31
CA LEU A 245 10.31 19.74 1.35
C LEU A 245 11.54 19.19 2.06
N VAL A 246 11.99 18.01 1.62
CA VAL A 246 13.13 17.29 2.17
C VAL A 246 14.27 17.34 1.15
N GLU A 247 15.31 18.14 1.41
CA GLU A 247 16.43 18.24 0.47
C GLU A 247 17.19 16.92 0.36
N CYS A 248 17.39 16.46 -0.88
CA CYS A 248 18.06 15.19 -1.24
C CYS A 248 19.15 15.39 -2.31
N GLY A 249 19.52 16.62 -2.65
CA GLY A 249 20.48 16.92 -3.72
C GLY A 249 21.92 16.48 -3.46
N ASP A 250 22.25 16.10 -2.23
CA ASP A 250 23.52 15.51 -1.79
C ASP A 250 23.56 13.99 -1.94
N VAL A 251 22.42 13.32 -2.09
CA VAL A 251 22.30 11.85 -2.05
C VAL A 251 21.60 11.23 -3.25
N ALA A 252 21.00 12.05 -4.11
CA ALA A 252 20.30 11.58 -5.29
C ALA A 252 20.39 12.59 -6.44
N GLU A 253 20.33 12.04 -7.65
CA GLU A 253 20.28 12.82 -8.88
C GLU A 253 18.89 12.66 -9.53
N PRO A 254 18.06 13.71 -9.56
CA PRO A 254 16.68 13.62 -10.02
C PRO A 254 16.59 13.72 -11.55
N TYR A 255 17.07 12.70 -12.26
CA TYR A 255 16.95 12.62 -13.73
C TYR A 255 15.98 11.54 -14.17
N ASP A 256 15.28 11.82 -15.27
CA ASP A 256 14.35 10.89 -15.91
C ASP A 256 15.00 10.21 -17.12
N ILE A 257 14.65 8.94 -17.38
CA ILE A 257 14.97 8.25 -18.63
C ILE A 257 13.82 8.43 -19.61
N ASP A 258 13.82 9.49 -20.40
CA ASP A 258 12.69 9.86 -21.27
C ASP A 258 12.92 9.58 -22.74
N THR A 259 14.16 9.61 -23.19
CA THR A 259 14.56 9.54 -24.59
C THR A 259 15.68 8.54 -24.80
N VAL A 260 15.94 8.17 -26.06
CA VAL A 260 17.04 7.26 -26.41
C VAL A 260 18.39 7.81 -25.94
N ALA A 261 18.57 9.15 -25.94
CA ALA A 261 19.79 9.77 -25.44
C ALA A 261 20.00 9.57 -23.94
N ASP A 262 18.92 9.46 -23.15
CA ASP A 262 19.01 9.25 -21.71
C ASP A 262 19.48 7.84 -21.34
N LEU A 263 19.44 6.88 -22.27
CA LEU A 263 19.91 5.51 -22.04
C LEU A 263 21.39 5.45 -21.68
N ALA A 264 22.21 6.42 -22.11
CA ALA A 264 23.61 6.53 -21.71
C ALA A 264 23.79 6.71 -20.19
N ARG A 265 22.75 7.14 -19.47
CA ARG A 265 22.75 7.25 -18.00
C ARG A 265 22.53 5.91 -17.28
N LEU A 266 22.20 4.85 -18.02
CA LEU A 266 21.96 3.50 -17.48
C LEU A 266 23.22 2.62 -17.45
N GLU A 267 24.35 3.14 -17.95
CA GLU A 267 25.66 2.48 -17.95
C GLU A 267 26.26 2.36 -16.53
#